data_AF-A0A4S1EJX1-F1
#
_entry.id   AF-A0A4S1EJX1-F1
#
_cell.length_a   1.000
_cell.length_b   1.000
_cell.length_c   1.000
_cell.angle_alpha   90.00
_cell.angle_beta   90.00
_cell.angle_gamma   90.00
#
_symmetry.space_group_name_H-M   'P 1'
#
loop_
_entity.id
_entity.type
_entity.pdbx_description
1 polymer ?
#
loop_
_entity_poly.entity_id
_entity_poly.type
_entity_poly.pdbx_seq_one_letter_code
_entity_poly.pdbx_strand_id
1 'polypeptide(L)' 'MEETVGLTLRMPVALRDWLKQLALKNSRSMNNQIVSILRELEESAKKNAPEGRSSEALKSEDQLAKEN' A
#
# COMPACT_ATOMS: atom_id res chain seq x y z
N MET A 1 -8.64 -16.08 5.88
CA MET A 1 -8.12 -14.88 6.58
C MET A 1 -7.18 -14.20 5.60
N GLU A 2 -7.31 -12.89 5.36
CA GLU A 2 -6.31 -12.17 4.56
C GLU A 2 -4.97 -12.18 5.29
N GLU A 3 -3.89 -12.52 4.59
CA GLU A 3 -2.54 -12.41 5.13
C GLU A 3 -2.18 -10.93 5.26
N THR A 4 -1.69 -10.54 6.43
CA THR A 4 -1.25 -9.16 6.69
C THR A 4 0.25 -9.14 6.95
N VAL A 5 0.93 -8.11 6.44
CA VAL A 5 2.35 -7.89 6.65
C VAL A 5 2.58 -6.53 7.32
N GLY A 6 3.58 -6.44 8.19
CA GLY A 6 3.96 -5.19 8.83
C GLY A 6 4.74 -4.28 7.88
N LEU A 7 4.41 -2.99 7.87
CA LEU A 7 5.12 -1.96 7.12
C LEU A 7 5.74 -0.94 8.07
N THR A 8 7.03 -0.64 7.89
CA THR A 8 7.70 0.48 8.57
C THR A 8 7.93 1.63 7.59
N LEU A 9 7.31 2.78 7.84
CA LEU A 9 7.43 3.97 7.00
C LEU A 9 8.27 5.04 7.71
N ARG A 10 9.31 5.54 7.04
CA ARG A 10 10.03 6.75 7.47
C ARG A 10 9.34 7.97 6.89
N MET A 11 8.96 8.92 7.74
CA MET A 11 8.24 10.11 7.30
C MET A 11 8.52 11.33 8.19
N PRO A 12 8.29 12.56 7.69
CA PRO A 12 8.40 13.76 8.49
C PRO A 12 7.45 13.75 9.68
N VAL A 13 7.90 14.29 10.82
CA VAL A 13 7.11 14.33 12.07
C VAL A 13 5.78 15.05 11.87
N ALA A 14 5.79 16.19 11.17
CA ALA A 14 4.58 16.95 10.90
C ALA A 14 3.52 16.12 10.15
N LEU A 15 3.95 15.27 9.21
CA LEU A 15 3.03 14.42 8.45
C LEU A 15 2.45 13.31 9.34
N ARG A 16 3.26 12.72 10.23
CA ARG A 16 2.79 11.74 11.21
C ARG A 16 1.74 12.33 12.14
N ASP A 17 1.97 13.54 12.65
CA ASP A 17 1.05 14.21 13.58
C ASP A 17 -0.26 14.58 12.89
N TRP A 18 -0.19 15.06 11.65
CA TRP A 18 -1.37 15.29 10.83
C TRP A 18 -2.18 13.99 10.61
N LEU A 19 -1.52 12.88 10.27
CA LEU A 19 -2.19 11.57 10.12
C LEU A 19 -2.87 11.12 11.42
N LYS A 20 -2.23 11.36 12.57
CA LYS A 20 -2.80 11.03 13.88
C LYS A 20 -4.06 11.85 14.15
N GLN A 21 -4.05 13.14 13.88
CA GLN A 21 -5.23 14.00 14.03
C GLN A 21 -6.35 13.62 13.07
N LEU A 22 -6.00 13.29 11.82
CA LEU A 22 -6.95 12.84 10.81
C LEU A 22 -7.63 11.54 11.24
N ALA A 23 -6.87 10.58 11.77
CA ALA A 23 -7.41 9.32 12.27
C ALA A 23 -8.38 9.55 13.44
N LEU A 24 -8.01 10.41 14.40
CA LEU A 24 -8.87 10.79 15.53
C LEU A 24 -10.18 11.42 15.07
N LYS A 25 -10.13 12.37 14.12
CA LYS A 25 -11.32 13.02 13.55
C LYS A 25 -12.29 12.02 12.92
N ASN A 26 -11.76 10.97 12.29
CA ASN A 26 -12.56 9.93 11.64
C ASN A 26 -12.93 8.76 12.57
N SER A 27 -12.62 8.86 13.88
CA SER A 27 -12.82 7.76 14.85
C SER A 27 -12.18 6.44 14.41
N ARG A 28 -10.98 6.50 13.81
CA ARG A 28 -10.24 5.35 13.32
C ARG A 28 -8.87 5.25 13.98
N SER A 29 -8.30 4.04 13.97
CA SER A 29 -6.87 3.87 14.25
C SER A 29 -6.06 4.50 13.11
N MET A 30 -4.84 4.96 13.43
CA MET A 30 -3.93 5.52 12.42
C MET A 30 -3.64 4.52 11.31
N ASN A 31 -3.51 3.22 11.64
CA ASN A 31 -3.32 2.16 10.65
C ASN A 31 -4.51 2.07 9.69
N ASN A 32 -5.74 2.01 10.21
CA ASN A 32 -6.93 1.93 9.36
C ASN A 32 -7.12 3.20 8.52
N GLN A 33 -6.73 4.36 9.04
CA GLN A 33 -6.75 5.60 8.28
C GLN A 33 -5.76 5.56 7.10
N ILE A 34 -4.54 5.10 7.34
CA ILE A 34 -3.53 4.94 6.27
C ILE A 34 -4.00 3.94 5.22
N VAL A 35 -4.54 2.78 5.65
CA VAL A 35 -5.07 1.77 4.73
C VAL A 35 -6.24 2.32 3.90
N SER A 36 -7.13 3.13 4.48
CA SER A 36 -8.23 3.79 3.74
C SER A 36 -7.68 4.68 2.64
N ILE A 37 -6.72 5.55 2.98
CA ILE A 37 -6.09 6.47 2.02
C ILE A 37 -5.42 5.67 0.89
N LEU A 38 -4.68 4.60 1.23
CA LEU A 38 -4.02 3.78 0.23
C LEU A 38 -5.01 3.04 -0.69
N ARG A 39 -6.15 2.56 -0.17
CA ARG A 39 -7.20 1.94 -0.98
C ARG A 39 -7.88 2.94 -1.91
N GLU A 40 -8.16 4.15 -1.43
CA GLU A 40 -8.73 5.23 -2.25
C GLU A 40 -7.77 5.63 -3.39
N LEU A 41 -6.47 5.69 -3.10
CA LEU A 41 -5.43 5.94 -4.10
C LEU A 41 -5.31 4.79 -5.09
N GLU A 42 -5.33 3.54 -4.63
CA GLU A 42 -5.29 2.35 -5.49
C GLU A 42 -6.49 2.31 -6.45
N GLU A 43 -7.70 2.56 -5.93
CA GLU A 43 -8.93 2.58 -6.74
C GLU A 43 -8.89 3.72 -7.76
N SER A 44 -8.42 4.90 -7.35
CA SER A 44 -8.25 6.06 -8.25
C SER A 44 -7.19 5.79 -9.32
N ALA A 45 -6.09 5.14 -8.98
CA ALA A 45 -5.05 4.77 -9.93
C ALA A 45 -5.56 3.73 -10.94
N LYS A 46 -6.31 2.72 -10.49
CA LYS A 46 -6.94 1.72 -11.37
C LYS A 46 -7.95 2.33 -12.34
N LYS A 47 -8.74 3.31 -11.88
CA LYS A 47 -9.71 4.02 -12.74
C LYS A 47 -9.07 4.91 -13.80
N ASN A 48 -7.86 5.43 -13.52
CA ASN A 48 -7.14 6.35 -14.41
C ASN A 48 -5.96 5.68 -15.16
N ALA A 49 -5.70 4.39 -14.91
CA ALA A 49 -4.67 3.66 -15.63
C ALA A 49 -5.18 3.39 -17.06
N PRO A 50 -4.44 3.80 -18.11
CA PRO A 50 -4.69 3.27 -19.44
C PRO A 50 -4.49 1.76 -19.37
N GLU A 51 -5.44 0.98 -19.89
CA GLU A 51 -5.31 -0.48 -19.97
C GLU A 51 -4.00 -0.84 -20.69
N GLY A 52 -2.97 -1.24 -19.96
CA GLY A 52 -1.68 -1.53 -20.59
C GLY A 52 -0.47 -1.42 -19.66
N ARG A 53 -0.36 -2.34 -18.71
CA ARG A 53 0.90 -3.02 -18.36
C ARG A 53 0.54 -4.22 -17.51
N SER A 54 0.38 -5.34 -18.22
CA SER A 54 0.11 -6.66 -17.69
C SER A 54 1.00 -6.99 -16.50
N SER A 55 0.38 -7.62 -15.52
CA SER A 55 0.91 -8.26 -14.32
C SER A 55 1.86 -9.43 -14.57
N GLU A 56 2.65 -9.40 -15.65
CA GLU A 56 3.56 -10.48 -16.07
C GLU A 56 5.04 -10.26 -15.70
N ALA A 57 5.39 -9.19 -14.99
CA ALA A 57 6.79 -8.88 -14.69
C ALA A 57 7.34 -9.43 -13.35
N LEU A 58 6.54 -10.14 -12.54
CA LEU A 58 6.96 -10.57 -11.19
C LEU A 58 7.09 -12.10 -11.00
N LYS A 59 7.07 -12.90 -12.08
CA LYS A 59 7.20 -14.38 -11.99
C LYS A 59 8.47 -14.96 -12.63
N SER A 60 9.46 -14.15 -13.02
CA SER A 60 10.63 -14.66 -13.76
C SER A 60 11.91 -14.86 -12.94
N GLU A 61 11.93 -14.58 -11.64
CA GLU A 61 13.17 -14.71 -10.84
C GLU A 61 13.28 -15.99 -9.98
N ASP A 62 12.22 -16.81 -9.85
CA ASP A 62 12.27 -18.00 -8.97
C ASP A 62 12.72 -19.31 -9.69
N GLN A 63 12.96 -19.28 -11.00
CA GLN A 63 13.22 -20.51 -11.77
C GLN A 63 14.68 -20.80 -12.13
N LEU A 64 15.63 -19.96 -11.72
CA LEU A 64 17.07 -20.13 -12.01
C LEU A 64 17.92 -20.66 -10.86
N ALA A 65 17.32 -20.99 -9.70
CA ALA A 65 18.05 -21.46 -8.52
C ALA A 65 18.04 -22.99 -8.31
N LYS A 66 17.58 -23.79 -9.27
CA LYS A 66 17.49 -25.27 -9.14
C LYS A 66 18.22 -26.10 -10.19
N GLU A 67 19.07 -25.49 -11.02
CA GLU A 67 20.08 -26.23 -11.80
C GLU A 67 21.46 -25.66 -11.48
N ASN A 68 22.10 -26.22 -10.46
CA ASN A 68 23.54 -26.47 -10.38
C ASN A 68 23.76 -27.64 -9.41
#